data_AF-A0A9X1X8J4-F1
#
_entry.id   AF-A0A9X1X8J4-F1
#
_cell.length_a   1.000
_cell.length_b   1.000
_cell.length_c   1.000
_cell.angle_alpha   90.00
_cell.angle_beta   90.00
_cell.angle_gamma   90.00
#
_symmetry.space_group_name_H-M   'P 1'
#
loop_
_entity.id
_entity.type
_entity.pdbx_description
1 polymer ?
#
loop_
_entity_poly.entity_id
_entity_poly.type
_entity_poly.pdbx_seq_one_letter_code
_entity_poly.pdbx_strand_id
1 'polypeptide(L)'
;MKKSYTLNGANIVIGEYVKDLRSFERRYKEKKKDDMVGNYIPYALDLLNQKWLVTKGPVRLSVMDLENMQFETQNVREDFINLERRGPKMRKDAREQLYMIIDGYEGIENQLEEIIDDKYISRNHLKTRLYNLRGSYSSNLNNVRSFFQEN
;
A
#
# COMPACT_ATOMS: atom_id res chain seq x y z
N MET A 1 -17.87 -14.50 16.42
CA MET A 1 -18.69 -13.55 15.61
C MET A 1 -17.86 -13.10 14.42
N LYS A 2 -18.20 -13.49 13.17
CA LYS A 2 -17.44 -13.06 11.98
C LYS A 2 -17.73 -11.56 11.73
N LYS A 3 -16.88 -10.67 12.25
CA LYS A 3 -17.00 -9.23 12.01
C LYS A 3 -16.75 -8.96 10.53
N SER A 4 -17.53 -8.05 9.96
CA SER A 4 -17.39 -7.63 8.59
C SER A 4 -17.80 -6.17 8.44
N TYR A 5 -17.10 -5.41 7.63
CA TYR A 5 -17.11 -3.95 7.65
C TYR A 5 -17.37 -3.41 6.26
N THR A 6 -18.36 -2.55 6.08
CA THR A 6 -18.64 -1.94 4.78
C THR A 6 -18.02 -0.55 4.72
N LEU A 7 -17.07 -0.35 3.82
CA LEU A 7 -16.50 0.96 3.57
C LEU A 7 -17.13 1.60 2.32
N ASN A 8 -17.89 2.68 2.51
CA ASN A 8 -18.31 3.56 1.42
C ASN A 8 -17.16 4.53 1.12
N GLY A 9 -16.44 4.30 0.02
CA GLY A 9 -15.42 5.25 -0.42
C GLY A 9 -16.02 6.55 -0.92
N ALA A 10 -15.33 7.67 -0.66
CA ALA A 10 -15.54 8.87 -1.46
C ALA A 10 -15.09 8.52 -2.90
N ASN A 11 -16.05 8.35 -3.81
CA ASN A 11 -15.81 7.84 -5.18
C ASN A 11 -14.75 8.65 -5.96
N ILE A 12 -14.56 9.91 -5.60
CA ILE A 12 -13.53 10.81 -6.18
C ILE A 12 -12.13 10.34 -5.78
N VAL A 13 -11.86 10.13 -4.49
CA VAL A 13 -10.55 9.71 -3.96
C VAL A 13 -10.12 8.36 -4.54
N ILE A 14 -11.06 7.41 -4.65
CA ILE A 14 -10.78 6.11 -5.32
C ILE A 14 -10.52 6.32 -6.81
N GLY A 15 -11.25 7.23 -7.46
CA GLY A 15 -11.05 7.54 -8.87
C GLY A 15 -9.64 8.06 -9.17
N GLU A 16 -9.15 8.98 -8.34
CA GLU A 16 -7.79 9.53 -8.44
C GLU A 16 -6.74 8.46 -8.14
N TYR A 17 -6.91 7.71 -7.05
CA TYR A 17 -6.02 6.60 -6.71
C TYR A 17 -5.88 5.58 -7.85
N VAL A 18 -7.01 5.12 -8.41
CA VAL A 18 -7.00 4.16 -9.53
C VAL A 18 -6.33 4.77 -10.75
N LYS A 19 -6.59 6.05 -11.07
CA LYS A 19 -5.92 6.73 -12.18
C LYS A 19 -4.41 6.75 -11.99
N ASP A 20 -3.95 7.08 -10.79
CA ASP A 20 -2.53 7.12 -10.44
C ASP A 20 -1.87 5.74 -10.51
N LEU A 21 -2.52 4.72 -9.96
CA LEU A 21 -2.06 3.33 -10.02
C LEU A 21 -1.95 2.83 -11.46
N ARG A 22 -2.99 3.01 -12.29
CA ARG A 22 -2.97 2.60 -13.71
C ARG A 22 -1.93 3.36 -14.52
N SER A 23 -1.72 4.65 -14.21
CA SER A 23 -0.66 5.45 -14.83
C SER A 23 0.72 4.88 -14.48
N PHE A 24 0.92 4.50 -13.21
CA PHE A 24 2.16 3.91 -12.75
C PHE A 24 2.42 2.53 -13.35
N GLU A 25 1.44 1.63 -13.36
CA GLU A 25 1.56 0.29 -13.98
C GLU A 25 1.98 0.37 -15.45
N ARG A 26 1.41 1.31 -16.21
CA ARG A 26 1.78 1.55 -17.61
C ARG A 26 3.22 2.05 -17.72
N ARG A 27 3.61 3.04 -16.92
CA ARG A 27 4.98 3.56 -16.90
C ARG A 27 5.99 2.48 -16.50
N TYR A 28 5.66 1.64 -15.52
CA TYR A 28 6.48 0.50 -15.14
C TYR A 28 6.67 -0.45 -16.33
N LYS A 29 5.60 -0.85 -17.01
CA LYS A 29 5.69 -1.73 -18.19
C LYS A 29 6.55 -1.15 -19.32
N GLU A 30 6.45 0.16 -19.56
CA GLU A 30 7.22 0.86 -20.61
C GLU A 30 8.70 1.04 -20.26
N LYS A 31 9.01 1.23 -18.98
CA LYS A 31 10.36 1.60 -18.50
C LYS A 31 11.00 0.57 -17.59
N LYS A 32 10.45 -0.63 -17.50
CA LYS A 32 10.98 -1.67 -16.61
C LYS A 32 12.44 -1.91 -16.95
N LYS A 33 13.27 -1.92 -15.92
CA LYS A 33 14.67 -2.30 -16.00
C LYS A 33 14.76 -3.76 -15.56
N ASP A 34 15.62 -4.52 -16.21
CA ASP A 34 15.94 -5.88 -15.80
C ASP A 34 17.01 -5.81 -14.70
N ASP A 35 16.65 -5.21 -13.58
CA ASP A 35 17.48 -5.04 -12.40
C ASP A 35 16.69 -5.37 -11.12
N MET A 36 17.38 -5.39 -9.98
CA MET A 36 16.73 -5.70 -8.71
C MET A 36 15.56 -4.75 -8.41
N VAL A 37 15.69 -3.45 -8.69
CA VAL A 37 14.62 -2.47 -8.45
C VAL A 37 13.38 -2.85 -9.27
N GLY A 38 13.56 -3.10 -10.57
CA GLY A 38 12.50 -3.52 -11.48
C GLY A 38 11.81 -4.82 -11.09
N ASN A 39 12.51 -5.70 -10.37
CA ASN A 39 11.98 -6.98 -9.88
C ASN A 39 11.15 -6.86 -8.58
N TYR A 40 11.35 -5.82 -7.77
CA TYR A 40 10.56 -5.60 -6.54
C TYR A 40 9.29 -4.77 -6.75
N ILE A 41 9.25 -3.90 -7.77
CA ILE A 41 8.07 -3.07 -8.06
C ILE A 41 6.77 -3.89 -8.29
N PRO A 42 6.78 -5.06 -8.97
CA PRO A 42 5.58 -5.88 -9.12
C PRO A 42 4.89 -6.26 -7.80
N TYR A 43 5.66 -6.60 -6.75
CA TYR A 43 5.08 -6.96 -5.45
C TYR A 43 4.33 -5.78 -4.82
N ALA A 44 4.90 -4.57 -4.92
CA ALA A 44 4.23 -3.36 -4.48
C ALA A 44 2.98 -3.05 -5.33
N LEU A 45 3.03 -3.26 -6.64
CA LEU A 45 1.87 -3.07 -7.52
C LEU A 45 0.74 -4.02 -7.17
N ASP A 46 1.02 -5.28 -6.88
CA ASP A 46 0.01 -6.27 -6.50
C ASP A 46 -0.69 -5.88 -5.19
N LEU A 47 0.09 -5.50 -4.16
CA LEU A 47 -0.43 -4.96 -2.90
C LEU A 47 -1.32 -3.72 -3.12
N LEU A 48 -0.88 -2.78 -3.96
CA LEU A 48 -1.60 -1.54 -4.25
C LEU A 48 -2.82 -1.77 -5.15
N ASN A 49 -2.92 -2.91 -5.84
CA ASN A 49 -4.05 -3.25 -6.69
C ASN A 49 -5.13 -4.07 -5.96
N GLN A 50 -5.01 -4.26 -4.65
CA GLN A 50 -6.02 -4.94 -3.84
C GLN A 50 -7.43 -4.35 -4.03
N LYS A 51 -8.43 -5.24 -4.08
CA LYS A 51 -9.83 -4.90 -4.41
C LYS A 51 -10.40 -3.75 -3.60
N TRP A 52 -10.08 -3.66 -2.32
CA TRP A 52 -10.61 -2.63 -1.42
C TRP A 52 -10.04 -1.23 -1.68
N LEU A 53 -8.88 -1.12 -2.33
CA LEU A 53 -8.29 0.16 -2.74
C LEU A 53 -8.89 0.67 -4.06
N VAL A 54 -9.19 -0.27 -4.99
CA VAL A 54 -9.57 0.08 -6.37
C VAL A 54 -11.07 0.03 -6.67
N THR A 55 -11.88 -0.59 -5.79
CA THR A 55 -13.33 -0.72 -6.01
C THR A 55 -14.07 0.54 -5.59
N LYS A 56 -14.79 1.18 -6.53
CA LYS A 56 -15.75 2.25 -6.23
C LYS A 56 -16.97 1.67 -5.50
N GLY A 57 -17.47 2.38 -4.50
CA GLY A 57 -18.63 1.96 -3.71
C GLY A 57 -18.29 1.08 -2.49
N PRO A 58 -19.30 0.37 -1.93
CA PRO A 58 -19.16 -0.40 -0.70
C PRO A 58 -18.27 -1.64 -0.89
N VAL A 59 -17.22 -1.75 -0.07
CA VAL A 59 -16.41 -2.98 0.05
C VAL A 59 -16.57 -3.56 1.44
N ARG A 60 -16.86 -4.86 1.52
CA ARG A 60 -16.97 -5.60 2.78
C ARG A 60 -15.61 -6.20 3.14
N LEU A 61 -15.07 -5.87 4.31
CA LEU A 61 -13.81 -6.38 4.86
C LEU A 61 -14.08 -7.20 6.12
N SER A 62 -13.59 -8.42 6.19
CA SER A 62 -13.57 -9.24 7.41
C SER A 62 -12.28 -9.03 8.20
N VAL A 63 -12.21 -9.55 9.42
CA VAL A 63 -10.95 -9.55 10.20
C VAL A 63 -9.84 -10.29 9.45
N MET A 64 -10.17 -11.43 8.84
CA MET A 64 -9.24 -12.21 8.02
C MET A 64 -8.72 -11.42 6.82
N ASP A 65 -9.55 -10.57 6.21
CA ASP A 65 -9.09 -9.69 5.13
C ASP A 65 -8.06 -8.67 5.66
N LEU A 66 -8.25 -8.15 6.87
CA LEU A 66 -7.29 -7.21 7.49
C LEU A 66 -5.99 -7.90 7.91
N GLU A 67 -6.07 -9.11 8.46
CA GLU A 67 -4.89 -9.93 8.79
C GLU A 67 -4.09 -10.25 7.51
N ASN A 68 -4.76 -10.62 6.42
CA ASN A 68 -4.12 -10.84 5.13
C ASN A 68 -3.48 -9.56 4.58
N MET A 69 -4.14 -8.41 4.71
CA MET A 69 -3.54 -7.13 4.33
C MET A 69 -2.26 -6.83 5.12
N GLN A 70 -2.27 -7.13 6.42
CA GLN A 70 -1.10 -6.92 7.28
C GLN A 70 0.06 -7.80 6.84
N PHE A 71 -0.22 -9.08 6.60
CA PHE A 71 0.76 -10.04 6.08
C PHE A 71 1.33 -9.61 4.72
N GLU A 72 0.48 -9.23 3.76
CA GLU A 72 0.94 -8.78 2.44
C GLU A 72 1.75 -7.48 2.53
N THR A 73 1.35 -6.55 3.40
CA THR A 73 2.10 -5.31 3.65
C THR A 73 3.49 -5.60 4.21
N GLN A 74 3.57 -6.49 5.21
CA GLN A 74 4.83 -6.90 5.83
C GLN A 74 5.77 -7.52 4.80
N ASN A 75 5.28 -8.43 3.96
CA ASN A 75 6.12 -9.05 2.93
C ASN A 75 6.70 -8.00 1.96
N VAL A 76 5.87 -7.05 1.50
CA VAL A 76 6.34 -5.98 0.61
C VAL A 76 7.32 -5.05 1.33
N ARG A 77 7.13 -4.76 2.63
CA ARG A 77 8.10 -4.00 3.42
C ARG A 77 9.44 -4.72 3.50
N GLU A 78 9.42 -6.02 3.81
CA GLU A 78 10.61 -6.86 3.89
C GLU A 78 11.36 -6.92 2.54
N ASP A 79 10.63 -6.95 1.43
CA ASP A 79 11.20 -6.85 0.08
C ASP A 79 11.97 -5.53 -0.14
N PHE A 80 11.41 -4.40 0.28
CA PHE A 80 12.11 -3.11 0.20
C PHE A 80 13.31 -3.02 1.16
N ILE A 81 13.23 -3.62 2.35
CA ILE A 81 14.37 -3.75 3.27
C ILE A 81 15.46 -4.63 2.63
N ASN A 82 15.10 -5.72 1.96
CA ASN A 82 16.05 -6.56 1.25
C ASN A 82 16.70 -5.83 0.08
N LEU A 83 15.94 -5.00 -0.63
CA LEU A 83 16.46 -4.12 -1.68
C LEU A 83 17.42 -3.07 -1.11
N GLU A 84 17.19 -2.53 0.10
CA GLU A 84 18.14 -1.65 0.77
C GLU A 84 19.46 -2.37 1.09
N ARG A 85 19.36 -3.57 1.68
CA ARG A 85 20.51 -4.33 2.18
C ARG A 85 21.36 -4.94 1.08
N ARG A 86 20.73 -5.39 0.00
CA ARG A 86 21.36 -6.23 -1.05
C ARG A 86 21.27 -5.62 -2.43
N GLY A 87 20.55 -4.52 -2.59
CA GLY A 87 20.35 -3.86 -3.86
C GLY A 87 21.60 -3.15 -4.39
N PRO A 88 21.50 -2.60 -5.61
CA PRO A 88 22.57 -1.80 -6.18
C PRO A 88 22.80 -0.52 -5.37
N LYS A 89 23.97 0.10 -5.55
CA LYS A 89 24.25 1.41 -4.96
C LYS A 89 23.28 2.45 -5.54
N MET A 90 22.34 2.90 -4.72
CA MET A 90 21.37 3.94 -5.09
C MET A 90 21.94 5.35 -4.90
N ARG A 91 21.40 6.29 -5.68
CA ARG A 91 21.55 7.73 -5.42
C ARG A 91 20.93 8.09 -4.06
N LYS A 92 21.36 9.20 -3.47
CA LYS A 92 20.86 9.69 -2.18
C LYS A 92 19.33 9.84 -2.21
N ASP A 93 18.80 10.51 -3.22
CA ASP A 93 17.35 10.77 -3.36
C ASP A 93 16.55 9.45 -3.47
N ALA A 94 17.04 8.50 -4.28
CA ALA A 94 16.45 7.18 -4.39
C ALA A 94 16.45 6.40 -3.05
N ARG A 95 17.52 6.53 -2.26
CA ARG A 95 17.60 5.90 -0.93
C ARG A 95 16.63 6.55 0.07
N GLU A 96 16.50 7.86 0.05
CA GLU A 96 15.51 8.57 0.89
C GLU A 96 14.09 8.14 0.55
N GLN A 97 13.77 7.99 -0.74
CA GLN A 97 12.47 7.46 -1.17
C GLN A 97 12.26 6.02 -0.70
N LEU A 98 13.29 5.17 -0.74
CA LEU A 98 13.21 3.80 -0.23
C LEU A 98 12.87 3.75 1.26
N TYR A 99 13.48 4.62 2.07
CA TYR A 99 13.15 4.72 3.50
C TYR A 99 11.72 5.19 3.73
N MET A 100 11.25 6.20 2.96
CA MET A 100 9.86 6.65 3.05
C MET A 100 8.85 5.54 2.71
N ILE A 101 9.20 4.63 1.78
CA ILE A 101 8.37 3.46 1.46
C ILE A 101 8.30 2.49 2.65
N ILE A 102 9.46 2.17 3.23
CA ILE A 102 9.59 1.24 4.36
C ILE A 102 8.82 1.78 5.57
N ASP A 103 9.06 3.04 5.95
CA ASP A 103 8.37 3.71 7.06
C ASP A 103 6.86 3.79 6.81
N GLY A 104 6.45 4.05 5.57
CA GLY A 104 5.05 4.08 5.19
C GLY A 104 4.35 2.73 5.34
N TYR A 105 5.02 1.62 5.01
CA TYR A 105 4.45 0.29 5.18
C TYR A 105 4.42 -0.13 6.65
N GLU A 106 5.43 0.22 7.43
CA GLU A 106 5.41 0.02 8.89
C GLU A 106 4.25 0.78 9.54
N GLY A 107 4.00 2.03 9.10
CA GLY A 107 2.83 2.78 9.55
C GLY A 107 1.50 2.13 9.19
N ILE A 108 1.40 1.51 8.01
CA ILE A 108 0.21 0.74 7.58
C ILE A 108 0.04 -0.51 8.46
N GLU A 109 1.12 -1.23 8.76
CA GLU A 109 1.10 -2.41 9.63
C GLU A 109 0.57 -2.07 11.03
N ASN A 110 1.07 -0.99 11.63
CA ASN A 110 0.61 -0.51 12.94
C ASN A 110 -0.88 -0.12 12.90
N GLN A 111 -1.32 0.56 11.83
CA GLN A 111 -2.74 0.90 11.67
C GLN A 111 -3.64 -0.35 11.55
N LEU A 112 -3.16 -1.39 10.87
CA LEU A 112 -3.89 -2.66 10.74
C LEU A 112 -3.98 -3.37 12.09
N GLU A 113 -2.88 -3.45 12.84
CA GLU A 113 -2.84 -4.02 14.20
C GLU A 113 -3.86 -3.31 15.11
N GLU A 114 -3.86 -1.98 15.14
CA GLU A 114 -4.82 -1.19 15.92
C GLU A 114 -6.29 -1.45 15.53
N ILE A 115 -6.57 -1.76 14.27
CA ILE A 115 -7.95 -2.07 13.81
C ILE A 115 -8.32 -3.51 14.19
N ILE A 116 -7.39 -4.45 14.07
CA ILE A 116 -7.60 -5.88 14.36
C ILE A 116 -7.83 -6.10 15.86
N ASP A 117 -7.02 -5.46 16.70
CA ASP A 117 -7.03 -5.65 18.15
C ASP A 117 -8.18 -4.93 18.88
N ASP A 118 -8.76 -3.91 18.25
CA ASP A 118 -9.83 -3.12 18.86
C ASP A 118 -11.18 -3.86 18.82
N LYS A 119 -11.41 -4.65 19.88
CA LYS A 119 -12.63 -5.46 20.04
C LYS A 119 -13.90 -4.62 20.15
N TYR A 120 -13.81 -3.37 20.61
CA TYR A 120 -14.96 -2.53 20.96
C TYR A 120 -15.12 -1.29 20.06
N ILE A 121 -14.38 -1.24 18.95
CA ILE A 121 -14.42 -0.11 18.02
C ILE A 121 -15.84 0.21 17.55
N SER A 122 -16.23 1.49 17.68
CA SER A 122 -17.51 1.96 17.14
C SER A 122 -17.47 1.95 15.61
N ARG A 123 -18.63 1.80 14.96
CA ARG A 123 -18.72 1.79 13.49
C ARG A 123 -18.15 3.07 12.86
N ASN A 124 -18.38 4.22 13.49
CA ASN A 124 -17.88 5.50 12.99
C ASN A 124 -16.35 5.58 13.10
N HIS A 125 -15.80 5.17 14.25
CA HIS A 125 -14.35 5.17 14.46
C HIS A 125 -13.65 4.20 13.49
N LEU A 126 -14.23 3.02 13.29
CA LEU A 126 -13.71 2.06 12.32
C LEU A 126 -13.73 2.61 10.89
N LYS A 127 -14.81 3.28 10.49
CA LYS A 127 -14.90 3.92 9.17
C LYS A 127 -13.78 4.95 8.98
N THR A 128 -13.51 5.76 10.00
CA THR A 128 -12.40 6.72 9.99
C THR A 128 -11.05 6.02 9.90
N ARG A 129 -10.79 4.99 10.70
CA ARG A 129 -9.53 4.22 10.65
C ARG A 129 -9.29 3.59 9.29
N LEU A 130 -10.30 2.96 8.70
CA LEU A 130 -10.17 2.37 7.36
C LEU A 130 -10.01 3.43 6.25
N TYR A 131 -10.60 4.63 6.43
CA TYR A 131 -10.35 5.75 5.52
C TYR A 131 -8.90 6.23 5.60
N ASN A 132 -8.37 6.38 6.82
CA ASN A 132 -6.98 6.75 7.05
C ASN A 132 -6.02 5.69 6.51
N LEU A 133 -6.31 4.41 6.74
CA LEU A 133 -5.56 3.29 6.18
C LEU A 133 -5.46 3.40 4.66
N ARG A 134 -6.57 3.66 3.97
CA ARG A 134 -6.53 3.90 2.51
C ARG A 134 -5.64 5.09 2.15
N GLY A 135 -5.71 6.18 2.92
CA GLY A 135 -4.84 7.34 2.75
C GLY A 135 -3.36 6.98 2.85
N SER A 136 -2.99 6.13 3.81
CA SER A 136 -1.62 5.63 3.97
C SER A 136 -1.17 4.83 2.75
N TYR A 137 -2.01 3.92 2.22
CA TYR A 137 -1.71 3.19 0.97
C TYR A 137 -1.57 4.13 -0.23
N SER A 138 -2.42 5.17 -0.34
CA SER A 138 -2.28 6.20 -1.38
C SER A 138 -0.97 6.99 -1.26
N SER A 139 -0.57 7.33 -0.05
CA SER A 139 0.72 7.99 0.20
C SER A 139 1.88 7.09 -0.22
N ASN A 140 1.82 5.81 0.13
CA ASN A 140 2.88 4.87 -0.25
C ASN A 140 2.92 4.55 -1.75
N LEU A 141 1.79 4.56 -2.46
CA LEU A 141 1.79 4.54 -3.93
C LEU A 141 2.63 5.70 -4.49
N ASN A 142 2.51 6.91 -3.94
CA ASN A 142 3.31 8.04 -4.41
C ASN A 142 4.80 7.87 -4.11
N ASN A 143 5.16 7.31 -2.95
CA ASN A 143 6.55 7.02 -2.60
C ASN A 143 7.15 5.97 -3.56
N VAL A 144 6.43 4.87 -3.80
CA VAL A 144 6.87 3.81 -4.75
C VAL A 144 7.01 4.37 -6.17
N ARG A 145 6.07 5.21 -6.60
CA ARG A 145 6.15 5.90 -7.90
C ARG A 145 7.42 6.74 -7.99
N SER A 146 7.68 7.59 -7.00
CA SER A 146 8.86 8.47 -6.95
C SER A 146 10.16 7.68 -6.94
N PHE A 147 10.24 6.64 -6.12
CA PHE A 147 11.38 5.72 -6.08
C PHE A 147 11.69 5.10 -7.44
N PHE A 148 10.66 4.66 -8.18
CA PHE A 148 10.84 4.14 -9.54
C PHE A 148 11.25 5.22 -10.56
N GLN A 149 10.98 6.50 -10.32
CA GLN A 149 11.43 7.56 -11.23
C GLN A 149 12.90 7.91 -11.03
N GLU A 150 13.38 7.85 -9.78
CA GLU A 150 14.74 8.20 -9.40
C GLU A 150 15.76 7.10 -9.69
N ASN A 151 15.29 5.87 -9.95
CA ASN A 151 16.13 4.71 -10.28
C ASN A 151 16.12 4.37 -11.75
#